data_AF-A0A2E8BCA2-F1
#
_entry.id   AF-A0A2E8BCA2-F1
#
_cell.length_a   1.000
_cell.length_b   1.000
_cell.length_c   1.000
_cell.angle_alpha   90.00
_cell.angle_beta   90.00
_cell.angle_gamma   90.00
#
_symmetry.space_group_name_H-M   'P 1'
#
loop_
_entity.id
_entity.type
_entity.pdbx_description
1 polymer ?
#
loop_
_entity_poly.entity_id
_entity_poly.type
_entity_poly.pdbx_seq_one_letter_code
_entity_poly.pdbx_strand_id
1 'polypeptide(L)'
;MKKDSQELETDVFFLLDSGFTREQIASIKKMNINLVNEIINSRRQTIRTKKKKNLIQEVANKNPWKDKPPGPGEARSIGQTTWKPEELGTGHYHDGRTITNKPIDETDRSDRIGEDVELTARLNAQAKLQHVEGELRKLLEDEAVVQALKEKKDWEDVVDGVLELLNNED
;
A
#
# COMPACT_ATOMS: atom_id res chain seq x y z
N MET A 1 20.72 60.54 -0.17
CA MET A 1 22.17 60.29 -0.07
C MET A 1 22.60 58.86 -0.37
N LYS A 2 21.86 57.79 0.03
CA LYS A 2 22.29 56.40 -0.31
C LYS A 2 22.06 56.00 -1.77
N LYS A 3 21.06 56.60 -2.44
CA LYS A 3 20.65 56.25 -3.81
C LYS A 3 21.72 56.62 -4.85
N ASP A 4 22.26 57.84 -4.74
CA ASP A 4 23.29 58.38 -5.66
C ASP A 4 24.60 57.57 -5.61
N SER A 5 24.95 57.05 -4.43
CA SER A 5 26.13 56.19 -4.25
C SER A 5 25.97 54.82 -4.93
N GLN A 6 24.77 54.23 -4.86
CA GLN A 6 24.48 52.93 -5.48
C GLN A 6 24.39 53.01 -7.00
N GLU A 7 23.87 54.12 -7.54
CA GLU A 7 23.83 54.37 -8.97
C GLU A 7 25.24 54.50 -9.56
N LEU A 8 26.14 55.25 -8.88
CA LEU A 8 27.55 55.38 -9.26
C LEU A 8 28.28 54.03 -9.28
N GLU A 9 28.09 53.21 -8.23
CA GLU A 9 28.68 51.87 -8.20
C GLU A 9 28.20 51.01 -9.38
N THR A 10 26.88 51.01 -9.61
CA THR A 10 26.26 50.21 -10.68
C THR A 10 26.78 50.60 -12.06
N ASP A 11 26.92 51.90 -12.30
CA ASP A 11 27.45 52.46 -13.54
C ASP A 11 28.92 52.12 -13.78
N VAL A 12 29.76 52.18 -12.73
CA VAL A 12 31.16 51.78 -12.81
C VAL A 12 31.29 50.30 -13.17
N PHE A 13 30.44 49.43 -12.62
CA PHE A 13 30.42 48.02 -12.98
C PHE A 13 29.90 47.78 -14.40
N PHE A 14 28.84 48.47 -14.81
CA PHE A 14 28.32 48.35 -16.16
C PHE A 14 29.38 48.67 -17.22
N LEU A 15 30.16 49.74 -17.01
CA LEU A 15 31.24 50.10 -17.92
C LEU A 15 32.40 49.08 -17.88
N LEU A 16 32.73 48.56 -16.71
CA LEU A 16 33.76 47.52 -16.58
C LEU A 16 33.36 46.23 -17.32
N ASP A 17 32.11 45.81 -17.17
CA ASP A 17 31.56 44.61 -17.83
C ASP A 17 31.43 44.81 -19.35
N SER A 18 31.23 46.05 -19.80
CA SER A 18 31.23 46.44 -21.21
C SER A 18 32.63 46.53 -21.83
N GLY A 19 33.70 46.28 -21.05
CA GLY A 19 35.08 46.22 -21.53
C GLY A 19 35.88 47.52 -21.44
N PHE A 20 35.37 48.56 -20.79
CA PHE A 20 36.13 49.80 -20.58
C PHE A 20 37.25 49.61 -19.55
N THR A 21 38.40 50.23 -19.80
CA THR A 21 39.51 50.27 -18.85
C THR A 21 39.20 51.20 -17.67
N ARG A 22 39.86 50.98 -16.52
CA ARG A 22 39.62 51.77 -15.30
C ARG A 22 39.89 53.26 -15.50
N GLU A 23 40.86 53.57 -16.35
CA GLU A 23 41.23 54.93 -16.76
C GLU A 23 40.13 55.58 -17.59
N GLN A 24 39.57 54.85 -18.57
CA GLN A 24 38.43 55.32 -19.35
C GLN A 24 37.20 55.55 -18.48
N ILE A 25 36.93 54.67 -17.52
CA ILE A 25 35.80 54.81 -16.58
C ILE A 25 35.97 56.06 -15.72
N ALA A 26 37.17 56.29 -15.19
CA ALA A 26 37.49 57.48 -14.40
C ALA A 26 37.27 58.76 -15.20
N SER A 27 37.68 58.77 -16.49
CA SER A 27 37.46 59.89 -17.40
C SER A 27 35.97 60.11 -17.73
N ILE A 28 35.23 59.04 -18.02
CA ILE A 28 33.80 59.10 -18.40
C ILE A 28 32.94 59.58 -17.22
N LYS A 29 33.21 59.05 -16.02
CA LYS A 29 32.46 59.37 -14.80
C LYS A 29 33.00 60.60 -14.07
N LYS A 30 34.04 61.26 -14.61
CA LYS A 30 34.69 62.43 -14.01
C LYS A 30 35.06 62.19 -12.54
N MET A 31 35.65 61.04 -12.26
CA MET A 31 35.98 60.61 -10.91
C MET A 31 37.46 60.21 -10.81
N ASN A 32 37.99 60.22 -9.58
CA ASN A 32 39.37 59.81 -9.35
C ASN A 32 39.54 58.30 -9.59
N ILE A 33 40.61 57.90 -10.28
CA ILE A 33 40.96 56.49 -10.53
C ILE A 33 41.07 55.66 -9.24
N ASN A 34 41.50 56.27 -8.14
CA ASN A 34 41.60 55.60 -6.84
C ASN A 34 40.22 55.18 -6.32
N LEU A 35 39.21 56.03 -6.53
CA LEU A 35 37.82 55.76 -6.15
C LEU A 35 37.23 54.63 -7.01
N VAL A 36 37.54 54.58 -8.30
CA VAL A 36 37.15 53.48 -9.20
C VAL A 36 37.76 52.16 -8.73
N ASN A 37 39.04 52.16 -8.37
CA ASN A 37 39.72 50.96 -7.85
C ASN A 37 39.11 50.48 -6.52
N GLU A 38 38.76 51.40 -5.63
CA GLU A 38 38.11 51.10 -4.35
C GLU A 38 36.74 50.44 -4.54
N ILE A 39 35.89 51.01 -5.39
CA ILE A 39 34.57 50.46 -5.75
C ILE A 39 34.71 49.04 -6.32
N ILE A 40 35.63 48.84 -7.27
CA ILE A 40 35.82 47.52 -7.91
C ILE A 40 36.31 46.50 -6.87
N ASN A 41 37.23 46.89 -5.99
CA ASN A 41 37.78 45.99 -4.99
C ASN A 41 36.76 45.64 -3.90
N SER A 42 35.95 46.60 -3.44
CA SER A 42 34.91 46.37 -2.42
C SER A 42 33.83 45.40 -2.94
N ARG A 43 33.41 45.52 -4.19
CA ARG A 43 32.48 44.58 -4.84
C ARG A 43 33.09 43.20 -5.01
N ARG A 44 34.35 43.10 -5.44
CA ARG A 44 35.04 41.81 -5.55
C ARG A 44 35.17 41.13 -4.20
N GLN A 45 35.44 41.89 -3.14
CA GLN A 45 35.45 41.37 -1.77
C GLN A 45 34.06 40.88 -1.34
N THR A 46 32.99 41.63 -1.60
CA THR A 46 31.62 41.18 -1.28
C THR A 46 31.20 39.94 -2.08
N ILE A 47 31.63 39.80 -3.32
CA ILE A 47 31.41 38.57 -4.13
C ILE A 47 32.24 37.40 -3.57
N ARG A 48 33.48 37.63 -3.13
CA ARG A 48 34.34 36.61 -2.52
C ARG A 48 33.81 36.14 -1.16
N THR A 49 33.26 37.05 -0.34
CA THR A 49 32.68 36.71 0.96
C THR A 49 31.29 36.08 0.84
N LYS A 50 30.55 36.38 -0.23
CA LYS A 50 29.37 35.60 -0.63
C LYS A 50 29.80 34.23 -1.18
N LYS A 51 30.07 33.28 -0.27
CA LYS A 51 30.20 31.86 -0.62
C LYS A 51 29.06 31.47 -1.56
N LYS A 52 29.39 30.91 -2.74
CA LYS A 52 28.39 30.30 -3.64
C LYS A 52 27.71 29.19 -2.85
N LYS A 53 26.48 29.44 -2.42
CA LYS A 53 25.66 28.42 -1.76
C LYS A 53 25.31 27.39 -2.82
N ASN A 54 25.86 26.19 -2.69
CA ASN A 54 25.51 25.07 -3.56
C ASN A 54 24.06 24.68 -3.26
N LEU A 55 23.13 25.09 -4.13
CA LEU A 55 21.69 24.83 -3.99
C LEU A 55 21.41 23.33 -3.79
N ILE A 56 22.17 22.47 -4.50
CA ILE A 56 22.09 21.01 -4.37
C ILE A 56 22.47 20.57 -2.96
N GLN A 57 23.54 21.12 -2.37
CA GLN A 57 23.94 20.79 -1.00
C GLN A 57 22.96 21.35 0.04
N GLU A 58 22.36 22.52 -0.21
CA GLU A 58 21.36 23.12 0.70
C GLU A 58 20.00 22.42 0.65
N VAL A 59 19.61 21.78 -0.45
CA VAL A 59 18.29 21.14 -0.59
C VAL A 59 18.37 19.63 -0.42
N ALA A 60 19.33 18.95 -1.06
CA ALA A 60 19.39 17.49 -1.06
C ALA A 60 19.80 16.89 0.29
N ASN A 61 20.66 17.58 1.06
CA ASN A 61 21.12 17.10 2.37
C ASN A 61 20.21 17.50 3.54
N LYS A 62 19.06 18.15 3.29
CA LYS A 62 18.12 18.52 4.34
C LYS A 62 17.04 17.48 4.62
N ASN A 63 17.07 16.33 3.95
CA ASN A 63 16.13 15.26 4.27
C ASN A 63 16.39 14.77 5.71
N PRO A 64 15.47 15.03 6.66
CA PRO A 64 15.65 14.63 8.06
C PRO A 64 15.61 13.10 8.24
N TRP A 65 15.11 12.39 7.23
CA TRP A 65 14.97 10.93 7.25
C TRP A 65 16.02 10.19 6.42
N LYS A 66 17.10 10.88 6.01
CA LYS A 66 18.19 10.28 5.22
C LYS A 66 18.87 9.12 5.95
N ASP A 67 19.20 9.33 7.22
CA ASP A 67 19.98 8.38 8.02
C ASP A 67 19.11 7.57 9.00
N LYS A 68 17.87 8.02 9.25
CA LYS A 68 16.92 7.33 10.13
C LYS A 68 15.49 7.55 9.64
N PRO A 69 14.65 6.51 9.56
CA PRO A 69 13.25 6.68 9.21
C PRO A 69 12.49 7.55 10.24
N PRO A 70 11.36 8.17 9.86
CA PRO A 70 10.50 8.90 10.77
C PRO A 70 10.07 8.02 11.96
N GLY A 71 9.85 8.65 13.11
CA GLY A 71 9.31 7.95 14.28
C GLY A 71 7.88 7.46 14.04
N PRO A 72 7.36 6.50 14.84
CA PRO A 72 6.04 5.90 14.60
C PRO A 72 4.88 6.91 14.57
N GLY A 73 4.93 7.93 15.44
CA GLY A 73 3.92 9.00 15.46
C GLY A 73 3.98 9.88 14.22
N GLU A 74 5.18 10.30 13.84
CA GLU A 74 5.43 11.15 12.66
C GLU A 74 5.07 10.42 11.37
N ALA A 75 5.42 9.13 11.26
CA ALA A 75 5.02 8.26 10.16
C ALA A 75 3.50 8.12 10.02
N ARG A 76 2.77 8.00 11.15
CA ARG A 76 1.29 8.00 11.13
C ARG A 76 0.72 9.33 10.64
N SER A 77 1.25 10.45 11.13
CA SER A 77 0.81 11.78 10.67
C SER A 77 1.06 11.98 9.19
N ILE A 78 2.23 11.58 8.68
CA ILE A 78 2.54 11.58 7.24
C ILE A 78 1.55 10.69 6.48
N GLY A 79 1.28 9.49 6.99
CA GLY A 79 0.30 8.57 6.42
C GLY A 79 -1.10 9.18 6.27
N GLN A 80 -1.56 9.89 7.30
CA GLN A 80 -2.90 10.50 7.31
C GLN A 80 -3.00 11.73 6.41
N THR A 81 -1.92 12.47 6.19
CA THR A 81 -1.93 13.70 5.37
C THR A 81 -1.61 13.46 3.91
N THR A 82 -0.84 12.42 3.60
CA THR A 82 -0.32 12.18 2.25
C THR A 82 -1.35 11.46 1.37
N TRP A 83 -2.14 10.56 1.95
CA TRP A 83 -3.11 9.77 1.21
C TRP A 83 -4.51 10.03 1.73
N LYS A 84 -5.47 10.15 0.80
CA LYS A 84 -6.88 10.18 1.20
C LYS A 84 -7.35 8.77 1.59
N PRO A 85 -8.35 8.65 2.49
CA PRO A 85 -8.89 7.35 2.90
C PRO A 85 -9.35 6.48 1.73
N GLU A 86 -9.81 7.11 0.64
CA GLU A 86 -10.29 6.43 -0.57
C GLU A 86 -9.16 5.97 -1.50
N GLU A 87 -7.97 6.58 -1.39
CA GLU A 87 -6.76 6.21 -2.14
C GLU A 87 -5.97 5.10 -1.45
N LEU A 88 -6.13 5.00 -0.12
CA LEU A 88 -5.68 3.85 0.65
C LEU A 88 -6.64 2.70 0.37
N GLY A 89 -6.32 1.88 -0.63
CA GLY A 89 -7.02 0.65 -0.96
C GLY A 89 -6.98 -0.36 0.19
N THR A 90 -7.76 -0.09 1.24
CA THR A 90 -7.92 -0.95 2.41
C THR A 90 -8.68 -2.24 2.06
N GLY A 91 -9.44 -2.22 0.96
CA GLY A 91 -10.13 -3.39 0.42
C GLY A 91 -9.18 -4.56 0.11
N HIS A 92 -7.94 -4.27 -0.26
CA HIS A 92 -6.94 -5.28 -0.64
C HIS A 92 -5.90 -5.58 0.45
N TYR A 93 -5.92 -4.86 1.58
CA TYR A 93 -4.95 -5.04 2.67
C TYR A 93 -5.06 -6.42 3.34
N HIS A 94 -6.18 -7.11 3.11
CA HIS A 94 -6.52 -8.42 3.65
C HIS A 94 -6.62 -9.50 2.57
N ASP A 95 -6.23 -9.24 1.32
CA ASP A 95 -6.38 -10.22 0.23
C ASP A 95 -5.54 -11.50 0.40
N GLY A 96 -4.60 -11.51 1.34
CA GLY A 96 -3.85 -12.70 1.76
C GLY A 96 -4.27 -13.29 3.11
N ARG A 97 -5.26 -12.73 3.81
CA ARG A 97 -5.72 -13.20 5.12
C ARG A 97 -7.15 -13.70 5.04
N THR A 98 -7.38 -14.91 5.53
CA THR A 98 -8.72 -15.48 5.67
C THR A 98 -9.53 -14.64 6.67
N ILE A 99 -10.65 -14.08 6.23
CA ILE A 99 -11.60 -13.36 7.10
C ILE A 99 -12.53 -14.40 7.72
N THR A 100 -12.37 -14.68 9.01
CA THR A 100 -13.06 -15.78 9.70
C THR A 100 -14.57 -15.59 9.85
N ASN A 101 -15.07 -14.36 9.71
CA ASN A 101 -16.48 -14.02 9.93
C ASN A 101 -17.26 -13.74 8.64
N LYS A 102 -16.72 -14.14 7.47
CA LYS A 102 -17.51 -14.10 6.25
C LYS A 102 -18.44 -15.32 6.20
N PRO A 103 -19.72 -15.15 5.84
CA PRO A 103 -20.57 -16.29 5.54
C PRO A 103 -19.90 -17.10 4.42
N ILE A 104 -19.79 -18.40 4.64
CA ILE A 104 -19.24 -19.33 3.65
C ILE A 104 -20.41 -19.69 2.75
N ASP A 105 -20.28 -19.41 1.46
CA ASP A 105 -21.29 -19.82 0.49
C ASP A 105 -21.42 -21.35 0.52
N GLU A 106 -22.66 -21.84 0.53
CA GLU A 106 -22.93 -23.27 0.46
C GLU A 106 -22.30 -23.82 -0.81
N THR A 107 -21.35 -24.74 -0.64
CA THR A 107 -20.73 -25.42 -1.77
C THR A 107 -21.71 -26.47 -2.27
N ASP A 108 -22.00 -26.45 -3.58
CA ASP A 108 -22.73 -27.53 -4.23
C ASP A 108 -21.98 -28.86 -4.01
N ARG A 109 -22.65 -29.83 -3.39
CA ARG A 109 -22.12 -31.18 -3.12
C ARG A 109 -22.83 -32.24 -3.95
N SER A 110 -23.65 -31.85 -4.91
CA SER A 110 -24.38 -32.79 -5.78
C SER A 110 -23.44 -33.68 -6.61
N ASP A 111 -22.22 -33.20 -6.88
CA ASP A 111 -21.16 -33.95 -7.57
C ASP A 111 -20.42 -34.96 -6.67
N ARG A 112 -20.58 -34.84 -5.34
CA ARG A 112 -20.04 -35.78 -4.34
C ARG A 112 -20.96 -36.99 -4.20
N ILE A 113 -21.15 -37.68 -5.32
CA ILE A 113 -21.84 -38.97 -5.44
C ILE A 113 -21.06 -40.08 -4.68
N GLY A 114 -19.83 -39.79 -4.24
CA GLY A 114 -18.86 -40.76 -3.72
C GLY A 114 -19.13 -41.33 -2.33
N GLU A 115 -20.11 -40.84 -1.58
CA GLU A 115 -20.65 -41.59 -0.43
C GLU A 115 -21.96 -42.24 -0.84
N ASP A 116 -21.83 -43.28 -1.66
CA ASP A 116 -22.96 -44.13 -2.02
C ASP A 116 -23.37 -44.92 -0.76
N VAL A 117 -24.37 -44.39 -0.06
CA VAL A 117 -24.95 -44.98 1.15
C VAL A 117 -25.51 -46.38 0.84
N GLU A 118 -26.05 -46.58 -0.36
CA GLU A 118 -26.57 -47.88 -0.81
C GLU A 118 -25.43 -48.89 -0.95
N LEU A 119 -24.37 -48.52 -1.66
CA LEU A 119 -23.19 -49.37 -1.84
C LEU A 119 -22.48 -49.66 -0.50
N THR A 120 -22.38 -48.66 0.37
CA THR A 120 -21.75 -48.80 1.69
C THR A 120 -22.58 -49.72 2.59
N ALA A 121 -23.91 -49.55 2.61
CA ALA A 121 -24.82 -50.43 3.34
C ALA A 121 -24.71 -51.87 2.81
N ARG A 122 -24.66 -52.03 1.48
CA ARG A 122 -24.52 -53.34 0.85
C ARG A 122 -23.20 -54.02 1.17
N LEU A 123 -22.08 -53.31 1.12
CA LEU A 123 -20.75 -53.84 1.49
C LEU A 123 -20.69 -54.23 2.97
N ASN A 124 -21.25 -53.41 3.86
CA ASN A 124 -21.34 -53.70 5.28
C ASN A 124 -22.24 -54.91 5.57
N ALA A 125 -23.37 -55.05 4.85
CA ALA A 125 -24.25 -56.21 4.95
C ALA A 125 -23.54 -57.47 4.45
N GLN A 126 -22.85 -57.40 3.31
CA GLN A 126 -22.05 -58.50 2.78
C GLN A 126 -20.95 -58.97 3.74
N ALA A 127 -20.30 -58.04 4.43
CA ALA A 127 -19.30 -58.35 5.44
C ALA A 127 -19.91 -59.06 6.67
N LYS A 128 -21.11 -58.66 7.10
CA LYS A 128 -21.82 -59.28 8.23
C LYS A 128 -22.45 -60.64 7.88
N LEU A 129 -22.85 -60.83 6.62
CA LEU A 129 -23.57 -62.01 6.13
C LEU A 129 -22.66 -63.03 5.42
N GLN A 130 -21.33 -62.95 5.58
CA GLN A 130 -20.37 -63.87 4.95
C GLN A 130 -20.67 -65.35 5.22
N HIS A 131 -21.32 -65.65 6.33
CA HIS A 131 -21.65 -67.01 6.79
C HIS A 131 -23.03 -67.52 6.34
N VAL A 132 -23.82 -66.68 5.65
CA VAL A 132 -25.17 -67.03 5.14
C VAL A 132 -25.06 -67.21 3.63
N GLU A 133 -25.61 -68.31 3.09
CA GLU A 133 -25.53 -68.62 1.65
C GLU A 133 -26.91 -68.60 0.97
N GLY A 134 -26.89 -68.49 -0.35
CA GLY A 134 -28.09 -68.62 -1.18
C GLY A 134 -29.02 -67.41 -1.18
N GLU A 135 -30.31 -67.65 -1.42
CA GLU A 135 -31.33 -66.61 -1.59
C GLU A 135 -31.60 -65.83 -0.30
N LEU A 136 -31.42 -66.47 0.86
CA LEU A 136 -31.63 -65.84 2.17
C LEU A 136 -30.62 -64.69 2.40
N ARG A 137 -29.37 -64.88 1.95
CA ARG A 137 -28.33 -63.85 2.01
C ARG A 137 -28.74 -62.60 1.24
N LYS A 138 -29.27 -62.77 0.03
CA LYS A 138 -29.69 -61.64 -0.83
C LYS A 138 -30.83 -60.85 -0.19
N LEU A 139 -31.83 -61.54 0.36
CA LEU A 139 -32.94 -60.88 1.05
C LEU A 139 -32.48 -60.05 2.25
N LEU A 140 -31.55 -60.59 3.05
CA LEU A 140 -30.98 -59.88 4.20
C LEU A 140 -30.09 -58.70 3.80
N GLU A 141 -29.34 -58.82 2.69
CA GLU A 141 -28.56 -57.72 2.12
C GLU A 141 -29.50 -56.58 1.65
N ASP A 142 -30.56 -56.91 0.92
CA ASP A 142 -31.52 -55.94 0.40
C ASP A 142 -32.29 -55.25 1.55
N GLU A 143 -32.69 -56.00 2.59
CA GLU A 143 -33.34 -55.42 3.78
C GLU A 143 -32.40 -54.46 4.52
N ALA A 144 -31.12 -54.82 4.69
CA ALA A 144 -30.14 -53.95 5.35
C ALA A 144 -29.93 -52.63 4.58
N VAL A 145 -29.95 -52.68 3.25
CA VAL A 145 -29.87 -51.48 2.39
C VAL A 145 -31.11 -50.61 2.56
N VAL A 146 -32.31 -51.19 2.56
CA VAL A 146 -33.57 -50.45 2.76
C VAL A 146 -33.60 -49.76 4.13
N GLN A 147 -33.15 -50.44 5.19
CA GLN A 147 -33.07 -49.83 6.52
C GLN A 147 -32.08 -48.65 6.55
N ALA A 148 -30.90 -48.80 5.96
CA ALA A 148 -29.91 -47.72 5.91
C ALA A 148 -30.41 -46.49 5.15
N LEU A 149 -31.13 -46.69 4.04
CA LEU A 149 -31.74 -45.58 3.29
C LEU A 149 -32.86 -44.89 4.08
N LYS A 150 -33.63 -45.67 4.85
CA LYS A 150 -34.67 -45.12 5.73
C LYS A 150 -34.06 -44.29 6.86
N GLU A 151 -33.03 -44.82 7.53
CA GLU A 151 -32.31 -44.08 8.57
C GLU A 151 -31.75 -42.75 8.03
N LYS A 152 -31.16 -42.76 6.83
CA LYS A 152 -30.69 -41.54 6.18
C LYS A 152 -31.81 -40.51 6.01
N LYS A 153 -32.97 -40.94 5.51
CA LYS A 153 -34.12 -40.06 5.31
C LYS A 153 -34.66 -39.52 6.64
N ASP A 154 -34.78 -40.36 7.66
CA ASP A 154 -35.23 -39.94 8.99
C ASP A 154 -34.27 -38.87 9.57
N TRP A 155 -32.95 -38.99 9.33
CA TRP A 155 -31.97 -37.97 9.70
C TRP A 155 -32.11 -36.68 8.89
N GLU A 156 -32.38 -36.77 7.60
CA GLU A 156 -32.61 -35.62 6.72
C GLU A 156 -33.83 -34.82 7.20
N ASP A 157 -34.95 -35.50 7.49
CA ASP A 157 -36.17 -34.88 8.03
C ASP A 157 -35.91 -34.17 9.38
N VAL A 158 -35.08 -34.75 10.24
CA VAL A 158 -34.69 -34.13 11.53
C VAL A 158 -33.84 -32.88 11.32
N VAL A 159 -32.88 -32.93 10.39
CA VAL A 159 -32.01 -31.79 10.07
C VAL A 159 -32.82 -30.65 9.46
N ASP A 160 -33.72 -30.95 8.52
CA ASP A 160 -34.62 -29.97 7.92
C ASP A 160 -35.52 -29.32 8.97
N GLY A 161 -36.07 -30.11 9.89
CA GLY A 161 -36.86 -29.57 11.00
C GLY A 161 -36.06 -28.61 11.90
N VAL A 162 -34.78 -28.89 12.16
CA VAL A 162 -33.90 -27.97 12.92
C VAL A 162 -33.58 -26.72 12.11
N LEU A 163 -33.33 -26.85 10.81
CA LEU A 163 -33.08 -25.71 9.91
C LEU A 163 -34.31 -24.80 9.83
N GLU A 164 -35.51 -25.35 9.73
CA GLU A 164 -36.75 -24.58 9.78
C GLU A 164 -36.88 -23.81 11.11
N LEU A 165 -36.54 -24.42 12.25
CA LEU A 165 -36.58 -23.74 13.55
C LEU A 165 -35.58 -22.59 13.63
N LEU A 166 -34.36 -22.78 13.11
CA LEU A 166 -33.34 -21.73 13.09
C LEU A 166 -33.67 -20.59 12.11
N ASN A 167 -34.33 -20.90 11.00
CA ASN A 167 -34.74 -19.91 10.00
C ASN A 167 -36.02 -19.14 10.38
N ASN A 168 -36.74 -19.59 11.41
CA ASN A 168 -37.94 -18.93 11.93
C ASN A 168 -37.65 -18.00 13.14
N GLU A 169 -36.38 -17.81 13.51
CA GLU A 169 -35.96 -16.76 14.46
C GLU A 169 -35.63 -15.45 13.72
N ASP A 170 -36.68 -14.70 13.36
CA ASP A 170 -36.68 -13.25 13.14
C ASP A 170 -37.73 -12.60 14.06
#